data_AF-A0A655JS43-F1
#
_entry.id   AF-A0A655JS43-F1
#
_cell.length_a   1.000
_cell.length_b   1.000
_cell.length_c   1.000
_cell.angle_alpha   90.00
_cell.angle_beta   90.00
_cell.angle_gamma   90.00
#
_symmetry.space_group_name_H-M   'P 1'
#
loop_
_entity.id
_entity.type
_entity.pdbx_description
1 polymer ?
#
loop_
_entity_poly.entity_id
_entity_poly.type
_entity_poly.pdbx_seq_one_letter_code
_entity_poly.pdbx_strand_id
1 'polypeptide(L)' 'MPEAVTVFLAPPSWQDLQARLIGRGTETADVIQRRLDTARIELAAQGDFDKVVVNRRLESACAELVSLLVGTAPGSP' A
#
# COMPACT_ATOMS: atom_id res chain seq x y z
N MET A 1 -8.37 23.13 -9.35
CA MET A 1 -8.02 22.29 -8.18
C MET A 1 -6.95 21.34 -8.67
N PRO A 2 -5.80 21.16 -7.99
CA PRO A 2 -4.83 20.17 -8.43
C PRO A 2 -5.48 18.78 -8.33
N GLU A 3 -5.28 17.95 -9.34
CA GLU A 3 -5.74 16.57 -9.35
C GLU A 3 -4.97 15.78 -8.28
N ALA A 4 -5.69 15.05 -7.42
CA ALA A 4 -5.07 14.24 -6.39
C ALA A 4 -4.56 12.93 -7.01
N VAL A 5 -3.30 12.58 -6.75
CA VAL A 5 -2.74 11.29 -7.16
C VAL A 5 -2.92 10.29 -6.03
N THR A 6 -3.62 9.20 -6.33
CA THR A 6 -3.89 8.10 -5.42
C THR A 6 -2.84 7.00 -5.58
N VAL A 7 -2.33 6.48 -4.47
CA VAL A 7 -1.30 5.43 -4.47
C VAL A 7 -1.75 4.26 -3.62
N PHE A 8 -1.83 3.08 -4.23
CA PHE A 8 -2.07 1.83 -3.52
C PHE A 8 -0.74 1.22 -3.05
N LEU A 9 -0.61 1.00 -1.75
CA LEU A 9 0.58 0.37 -1.18
C LEU A 9 0.36 -1.14 -1.04
N ALA A 10 0.75 -1.90 -2.06
CA ALA A 10 0.55 -3.34 -2.11
C ALA A 10 1.58 -4.09 -1.24
N PRO A 11 1.19 -5.14 -0.50
CA PRO A 11 2.13 -6.10 0.04
C PRO A 11 2.83 -6.88 -1.09
N PRO A 12 4.07 -7.38 -0.88
CA PRO A 12 4.78 -8.19 -1.87
C PRO A 12 4.09 -9.49 -2.24
N SER A 13 3.43 -10.09 -1.26
CA SER A 13 2.67 -11.32 -1.42
C SER A 13 1.57 -11.39 -0.37
N TRP A 14 0.58 -12.25 -0.61
CA TRP A 14 -0.45 -12.55 0.38
C TRP A 14 0.14 -13.14 1.67
N GLN A 15 1.16 -13.99 1.55
CA GLN A 15 1.83 -14.62 2.69
C GLN A 15 2.54 -13.57 3.56
N ASP A 16 3.21 -12.59 2.94
CA ASP A 16 3.86 -11.50 3.67
C ASP A 16 2.85 -10.61 4.38
N LEU A 17 1.69 -10.33 3.77
CA LEU A 17 0.61 -9.58 4.41
C LEU A 17 0.10 -10.32 5.66
N GLN A 18 -0.21 -11.60 5.53
CA GLN A 18 -0.68 -12.43 6.62
C GLN A 18 0.36 -12.52 7.76
N ALA A 19 1.64 -12.74 7.41
CA ALA A 19 2.73 -12.77 8.38
C ALA A 19 2.88 -11.43 9.12
N ARG A 20 2.71 -10.29 8.43
CA ARG A 20 2.76 -8.95 9.07
C ARG A 20 1.58 -8.70 10.01
N LEU A 21 0.36 -9.13 9.65
CA LEU A 21 -0.82 -8.97 10.50
C LEU A 21 -0.72 -9.83 11.76
N ILE A 22 -0.27 -11.09 11.63
CA ILE A 22 -0.06 -11.99 12.76
C ILE A 22 1.13 -11.52 13.62
N GLY A 23 2.23 -11.15 12.99
CA GLY A 23 3.48 -10.76 13.65
C GLY A 23 3.40 -9.48 14.47
N ARG A 24 2.37 -8.63 14.26
CA ARG A 24 2.12 -7.47 15.13
C ARG A 24 1.79 -7.88 16.55
N GLY A 25 1.26 -9.09 16.78
CA GLY A 25 0.99 -9.64 18.12
C GLY A 25 -0.01 -8.87 18.97
N THR A 26 -0.61 -7.79 18.45
CA THR A 26 -1.52 -6.89 19.16
C THR A 26 -3.00 -7.15 18.85
N GLU A 27 -3.30 -8.09 17.96
CA GLU A 27 -4.64 -8.32 17.42
C GLU A 27 -5.10 -9.76 17.68
N THR A 28 -6.40 -9.95 17.92
CA THR A 28 -7.00 -11.27 18.08
C THR A 28 -7.16 -11.96 16.72
N ALA A 29 -7.33 -13.28 16.74
CA ALA A 29 -7.52 -14.08 15.52
C ALA A 29 -8.71 -13.59 14.66
N ASP A 30 -9.83 -13.23 15.30
CA ASP A 30 -11.02 -12.72 14.59
C ASP A 30 -10.76 -11.37 13.90
N VAL A 31 -9.98 -10.50 14.54
CA VAL A 31 -9.58 -9.20 13.96
C VAL A 31 -8.66 -9.41 12.77
N ILE A 32 -7.69 -10.33 12.90
CA ILE A 32 -6.77 -10.69 11.80
C ILE A 32 -7.55 -11.23 10.61
N GLN A 33 -8.50 -12.15 10.83
CA GLN A 33 -9.31 -12.72 9.76
C GLN A 33 -10.12 -11.64 9.04
N ARG A 34 -10.78 -10.75 9.80
CA ARG A 34 -11.54 -9.64 9.21
C ARG A 34 -10.66 -8.70 8.39
N ARG A 35 -9.43 -8.42 8.85
CA ARG A 35 -8.47 -7.61 8.07
C ARG A 35 -8.02 -8.30 6.79
N LEU A 36 -7.79 -9.61 6.83
CA LEU A 36 -7.44 -10.38 5.64
C LEU A 36 -8.60 -10.35 4.63
N ASP A 37 -9.83 -10.55 5.07
CA ASP A 37 -11.00 -10.50 4.20
C ASP A 37 -11.14 -9.12 3.54
N THR A 38 -10.98 -8.04 4.31
CA THR A 38 -10.93 -6.67 3.77
C THR A 38 -9.78 -6.50 2.77
N ALA A 39 -8.57 -6.94 3.11
CA ALA A 39 -7.41 -6.78 2.25
C ALA A 39 -7.58 -7.53 0.92
N ARG A 40 -8.34 -8.62 0.87
CA ARG A 40 -8.65 -9.34 -0.38
C ARG A 40 -9.51 -8.50 -1.31
N ILE A 41 -10.48 -7.76 -0.75
CA ILE A 41 -11.33 -6.83 -1.50
C ILE A 41 -10.49 -5.64 -1.98
N GLU A 42 -9.68 -5.05 -1.09
CA GLU A 42 -8.80 -3.92 -1.44
C GLU A 42 -7.77 -4.29 -2.52
N LEU A 43 -7.17 -5.48 -2.44
CA LEU A 43 -6.25 -5.98 -3.47
C LEU A 43 -6.94 -6.17 -4.82
N ALA A 44 -8.22 -6.56 -4.86
CA ALA A 44 -8.97 -6.66 -6.11
C ALA A 44 -9.24 -5.27 -6.71
N ALA A 45 -9.38 -4.24 -5.87
CA ALA A 45 -9.58 -2.85 -6.26
C ALA A 45 -8.27 -2.07 -6.50
N GLN A 46 -7.09 -2.71 -6.44
CA GLN A 46 -5.80 -2.01 -6.59
C GLN A 46 -5.66 -1.28 -7.94
N GLY A 47 -6.39 -1.73 -8.97
CA GLY A 47 -6.41 -1.10 -10.29
C GLY A 47 -7.17 0.22 -10.36
N ASP A 48 -7.91 0.59 -9.31
CA ASP A 48 -8.65 1.85 -9.23
C ASP A 48 -7.75 3.02 -8.78
N PHE A 49 -6.50 2.75 -8.42
CA PHE A 49 -5.52 3.75 -7.98
C PHE A 49 -4.59 4.15 -9.13
N ASP A 50 -4.14 5.41 -9.13
CA ASP A 50 -3.27 5.95 -10.18
C ASP A 50 -1.89 5.30 -10.21
N LYS A 51 -1.43 4.81 -9.05
CA LYS A 51 -0.14 4.13 -8.88
C LYS A 51 -0.25 2.97 -7.89
N VAL A 52 0.53 1.93 -8.12
CA VAL A 52 0.69 0.79 -7.20
C VAL A 52 2.16 0.68 -6.82
N VAL A 53 2.46 0.78 -5.52
CA VAL A 53 3.81 0.67 -4.96
C VAL A 53 3.89 -0.62 -4.14
N VAL A 54 4.85 -1.50 -4.45
CA VAL A 54 5.02 -2.78 -3.75
C VAL A 54 5.92 -2.60 -2.52
N ASN A 55 5.35 -2.75 -1.33
CA ASN A 55 6.03 -2.56 -0.05
C ASN A 55 6.86 -3.79 0.38
N ARG A 56 7.92 -4.10 -0.38
CA ARG A 56 8.92 -5.12 -0.04
C ARG A 56 9.85 -4.69 1.09
N ARG A 57 10.44 -3.51 0.95
CA ARG A 57 11.35 -2.88 1.92
C ARG A 57 10.91 -1.42 2.12
N LEU A 58 10.96 -0.96 3.36
CA LEU A 58 10.52 0.39 3.73
C LEU A 58 11.28 1.44 2.92
N GLU A 59 12.60 1.28 2.81
CA GLU A 59 13.48 2.23 2.12
C GLU A 59 13.12 2.34 0.64
N SER A 60 12.85 1.22 -0.03
CA SER A 60 12.45 1.22 -1.44
C SER A 60 11.06 1.82 -1.65
N ALA A 61 10.10 1.51 -0.78
CA ALA A 61 8.75 2.04 -0.89
C ALA A 61 8.74 3.56 -0.64
N CYS A 62 9.50 4.03 0.36
CA CYS A 62 9.68 5.45 0.62
C CYS A 62 10.34 6.18 -0.56
N ALA A 63 11.39 5.62 -1.15
CA ALA A 63 12.05 6.21 -2.31
C ALA A 63 11.11 6.33 -3.52
N GLU A 64 10.31 5.30 -3.78
CA GLU A 64 9.32 5.29 -4.86
C GLU A 64 8.20 6.33 -4.63
N LEU A 65 7.69 6.43 -3.41
CA LEU A 65 6.70 7.44 -3.02
C LEU A 65 7.26 8.87 -3.15
N VAL A 66 8.50 9.11 -2.72
CA VAL A 66 9.16 10.41 -2.87
C VAL A 66 9.35 10.75 -4.34
N SER A 67 9.77 9.78 -5.16
CA SER A 67 9.90 9.98 -6.60
C SER A 67 8.57 10.35 -7.26
N LEU A 68 7.46 9.74 -6.83
CA LEU A 68 6.13 10.10 -7.31
C LEU A 68 5.78 11.55 -6.93
N LEU A 69 5.99 11.95 -5.68
CA LEU A 69 5.70 13.31 -5.21
C LEU A 69 6.50 14.38 -5.96
N VAL A 70 7.80 14.15 -6.17
CA VAL A 70 8.68 15.09 -6.89
C VAL A 70 8.35 15.15 -8.39
N GLY A 71 8.04 14.01 -9.01
CA GLY A 71 7.65 13.95 -10.42
C GLY A 71 6.27 14.54 -10.71
N THR A 72 5.38 14.60 -9.71
CA THR A 72 4.03 15.16 -9.84
C THR A 72 3.92 16.64 -9.44
N ALA A 73 5.02 17.28 -9.03
CA ALA A 73 4.99 18.70 -8.69
C ALA A 73 4.64 19.54 -9.93
N PRO A 74 3.49 20.25 -9.96
CA PRO A 74 3.22 21.22 -11.01
C PRO A 74 4.12 22.43 -10.75
N GLY A 75 5.08 22.66 -11.65
CA GLY A 75 5.96 23.82 -11.61
C GLY A 75 7.35 23.48 -11.09
N SER A 76 8.25 23.09 -12.00
CA SER A 76 9.57 23.69 -12.01
C SER A 76 9.70 24.46 -13.34
N PRO A 77 10.05 25.76 -13.30
CA PRO A 77 10.33 26.55 -14.50
C PRO A 77 11.58 26.07 -15.24
#